data_AF-A0A1H5T5Z2-F1
#
_entry.id   AF-A0A1H5T5Z2-F1
#
_cell.length_a   1.000
_cell.length_b   1.000
_cell.length_c   1.000
_cell.angle_alpha   90.00
_cell.angle_beta   90.00
_cell.angle_gamma   90.00
#
_symmetry.space_group_name_H-M   'P 1'
#
loop_
_entity.id
_entity.type
_entity.pdbx_description
1 polymer ?
#
loop_
_entity_poly.entity_id
_entity_poly.type
_entity_poly.pdbx_seq_one_letter_code
_entity_poly.pdbx_strand_id
1 'polypeptide(L)' 'MKTLRKIYDTAFKEKAVELSDKRSNITELARELGIRVTMLYKWRKDYEK' A
#
# COMPACT_ATOMS: atom_id res chain seq x y z
N MET A 1 0.17 25.68 -1.62
CA MET A 1 0.02 24.69 -2.72
C MET A 1 -0.78 23.51 -2.20
N LYS A 2 -2.00 23.26 -2.73
CA LYS A 2 -2.81 22.11 -2.29
C LYS A 2 -2.21 20.84 -2.92
N THR A 3 -1.50 20.04 -2.13
CA THR A 3 -1.09 18.70 -2.55
C THR A 3 -2.35 17.87 -2.78
N LEU A 4 -2.69 17.63 -4.04
CA LEU A 4 -3.73 16.69 -4.43
C LEU A 4 -3.34 15.32 -3.88
N ARG A 5 -3.98 14.91 -2.79
CA ARG A 5 -3.83 13.55 -2.27
C ARG A 5 -4.40 12.61 -3.34
N LYS A 6 -3.57 11.74 -3.90
CA LYS A 6 -4.07 10.60 -4.66
C LYS A 6 -4.97 9.80 -3.74
N ILE A 7 -6.27 9.79 -4.05
CA ILE A 7 -7.23 8.95 -3.36
C ILE A 7 -7.06 7.57 -3.97
N TYR A 8 -6.51 6.65 -3.18
CA TYR A 8 -6.48 5.24 -3.53
C TYR A 8 -7.77 4.61 -3.03
N ASP A 9 -8.40 3.83 -3.90
CA ASP A 9 -9.58 3.06 -3.56
C ASP A 9 -9.30 2.11 -2.40
N THR A 10 -10.28 1.90 -1.53
CA THR A 10 -10.17 1.00 -0.38
C THR A 10 -9.87 -0.43 -0.82
N ALA A 11 -10.49 -0.91 -1.91
CA ALA A 11 -10.23 -2.24 -2.45
C ALA A 11 -8.79 -2.37 -2.98
N PHE A 12 -8.23 -1.28 -3.50
CA PHE A 12 -6.82 -1.25 -3.92
C PHE A 12 -5.88 -1.38 -2.70
N LYS A 13 -6.18 -0.69 -1.60
CA LYS A 13 -5.40 -0.79 -0.36
C LYS A 13 -5.45 -2.19 0.23
N GLU A 14 -6.64 -2.77 0.34
CA GLU A 14 -6.84 -4.14 0.83
C GLU A 14 -6.05 -5.15 0.02
N LYS A 15 -6.18 -5.10 -1.31
CA LYS A 15 -5.46 -6.02 -2.20
C LYS A 15 -3.94 -5.85 -2.08
N ALA A 16 -3.46 -4.62 -1.94
CA ALA A 16 -2.05 -4.34 -1.75
C ALA A 16 -1.54 -4.87 -0.39
N VAL A 17 -2.33 -4.73 0.68
CA VAL A 17 -2.00 -5.28 2.02
C VAL A 17 -2.02 -6.80 2.00
N GLU A 18 -3.05 -7.43 1.41
CA GLU A 18 -3.15 -8.89 1.30
C GLU A 18 -1.98 -9.49 0.52
N LEU A 19 -1.58 -8.86 -0.60
CA LEU A 19 -0.40 -9.27 -1.35
C LEU A 19 0.89 -9.08 -0.55
N SER A 20 0.95 -8.05 0.29
CA SER A 20 2.10 -7.78 1.17
C SER A 20 2.21 -8.76 2.34
N ASP A 21 1.11 -9.40 2.72
CA ASP A 21 1.09 -10.45 3.74
C ASP A 21 1.54 -11.78 3.14
N LYS A 22 1.05 -12.10 1.92
CA LYS A 22 1.43 -13.30 1.17
C LYS A 22 2.88 -13.28 0.66
N ARG A 23 3.43 -12.10 0.36
CA ARG A 23 4.81 -11.94 -0.15
C ARG A 23 5.69 -11.28 0.91
N SER A 24 6.86 -11.85 1.21
CA SER A 24 7.85 -11.20 2.10
C SER A 24 8.45 -9.90 1.51
N ASN A 25 8.36 -9.67 0.20
CA ASN A 25 9.01 -8.55 -0.48
C ASN A 25 8.08 -7.36 -0.74
N ILE A 26 7.79 -6.60 0.32
CA ILE A 26 6.97 -5.36 0.30
C ILE A 26 7.52 -4.30 -0.66
N THR A 27 8.85 -4.16 -0.73
CA THR A 27 9.52 -3.15 -1.58
C THR A 27 9.30 -3.43 -3.06
N GLU A 28 9.37 -4.70 -3.46
CA GLU A 28 9.18 -5.12 -4.85
C GLU A 28 7.72 -4.97 -5.25
N LEU A 29 6.79 -5.40 -4.39
CA LEU A 29 5.35 -5.22 -4.57
C LEU A 29 4.98 -3.73 -4.73
N ALA A 30 5.55 -2.84 -3.92
CA ALA A 30 5.30 -1.41 -4.03
C ALA A 30 5.81 -0.83 -5.37
N ARG A 31 6.95 -1.32 -5.87
CA ARG A 31 7.47 -0.94 -7.20
C ARG A 31 6.55 -1.44 -8.32
N GLU A 32 6.08 -2.69 -8.26
CA GLU A 32 5.12 -3.25 -9.22
C GLU A 32 3.80 -2.46 -9.23
N LEU A 33 3.28 -2.12 -8.05
CA LEU A 33 2.04 -1.34 -7.90
C LEU A 33 2.22 0.17 -8.18
N GLY A 34 3.44 0.65 -8.41
CA GLY A 34 3.73 2.06 -8.65
C GLY A 34 3.43 2.96 -7.44
N ILE A 35 3.48 2.41 -6.23
CA ILE A 35 3.24 3.13 -4.97
C ILE A 35 4.52 3.25 -4.14
N ARG A 36 4.50 4.16 -3.18
CA ARG A 36 5.61 4.27 -2.22
C ARG A 36 5.53 3.12 -1.21
N VAL A 37 6.65 2.45 -0.97
CA VAL A 37 6.78 1.39 0.05
C VAL A 37 6.28 1.87 1.42
N THR A 38 6.59 3.11 1.79
CA THR A 38 6.14 3.74 3.04
C THR A 38 4.63 3.83 3.17
N MET A 39 3.91 3.91 2.05
CA MET A 39 2.45 3.92 2.02
C MET A 39 1.90 2.52 2.30
N LEU A 40 2.52 1.48 1.73
CA LEU A 40 2.16 0.09 1.98
C LEU A 40 2.38 -0.29 3.45
N TYR A 41 3.51 0.12 4.06
CA TYR A 41 3.75 -0.06 5.49
C TYR A 41 2.69 0.62 6.36
N LYS A 42 2.25 1.83 5.99
CA LYS A 42 1.17 2.53 6.70
C LYS A 42 -0.14 1.76 6.60
N TRP A 43 -0.51 1.32 5.40
CA TRP A 43 -1.74 0.55 5.20
C TRP A 43 -1.69 -0.76 5.99
N ARG A 44 -0.61 -1.53 5.90
CA ARG A 44 -0.46 -2.76 6.69
C ARG A 44 -0.73 -2.51 8.18
N LYS A 45 -0.13 -1.47 8.77
CA LYS A 45 -0.36 -1.11 10.18
C LYS A 45 -1.80 -0.67 10.48
N ASP A 46 -2.47 -0.06 9.52
CA ASP A 46 -3.87 0.39 9.65
C ASP A 46 -4.85 -0.80 9.60
N TYR A 47 -4.54 -1.82 8.79
CA TYR A 47 -5.33 -3.04 8.61
C TYR A 47 -5.02 -4.17 9.61
N GLU A 48 -3.86 -4.13 10.29
CA GLU A 48 -3.47 -5.10 11.34
C GLU A 48 -4.14 -4.82 12.70
N LYS A 49 -5.04 -3.81 12.78
CA LYS A 49 -5.70 -3.35 14.00
C LYS A 49 -7.18 -3.73 14.00
#